data_AF-A0A915J0L6-F1
#
_entry.id   AF-A0A915J0L6-F1
#
_cell.length_a   1.000
_cell.length_b   1.000
_cell.length_c   1.000
_cell.angle_alpha   90.00
_cell.angle_beta   90.00
_cell.angle_gamma   90.00
#
_symmetry.space_group_name_H-M   'P 1'
#
loop_
_entity.id
_entity.type
_entity.pdbx_description
1 polymer ?
#
loop_
_entity_poly.entity_id
_entity_poly.type
_entity_poly.pdbx_seq_one_letter_code
_entity_poly.pdbx_strand_id
1 'polypeptide(L)'
;MDWHTIFSIFIFVVTAAAAIANIVKTSLGPVGLDKMLVDDVGDVTITNDGATILKLLEVEHPAAKVLVELAQLQDQEVGDGTTSVVIIAAELLKNADELVKQKIHPTIVINGYRIACKEAIKYLQEHLTIPVEDLTRESIIGAAKTSMSSKIIGP
;
A
#
# COMPACT_ATOMS: atom_id res chain seq x y z
N MET A 1 -10.12 -28.59 7.71
CA MET A 1 -8.96 -28.28 6.87
C MET A 1 -7.72 -28.70 7.63
N ASP A 2 -6.83 -29.46 6.99
CA ASP A 2 -5.54 -29.82 7.57
C ASP A 2 -4.56 -28.63 7.50
N TRP A 3 -3.48 -28.70 8.29
CA TRP A 3 -2.46 -27.64 8.34
C TRP A 3 -1.79 -27.41 6.98
N HIS A 4 -1.68 -28.46 6.16
CA HIS A 4 -1.14 -28.38 4.80
C HIS A 4 -2.05 -27.57 3.85
N THR A 5 -3.37 -27.74 3.90
CA THR A 5 -4.29 -26.94 3.08
C THR A 5 -4.29 -25.48 3.51
N ILE A 6 -4.27 -25.20 4.82
CA ILE A 6 -4.22 -23.81 5.33
C ILE A 6 -2.91 -23.13 4.90
N PHE A 7 -1.79 -23.83 5.01
CA PHE A 7 -0.48 -23.33 4.58
C PHE A 7 -0.42 -23.10 3.06
N SER A 8 -0.98 -24.01 2.27
CA SER A 8 -1.02 -23.85 0.82
C SER A 8 -1.88 -22.66 0.38
N ILE A 9 -3.05 -22.45 0.99
CA ILE A 9 -3.90 -21.28 0.72
C ILE A 9 -3.16 -19.99 1.08
N PHE A 10 -2.45 -19.96 2.21
CA PHE A 10 -1.70 -18.79 2.63
C PHE A 10 -0.59 -18.40 1.65
N ILE A 11 0.11 -19.38 1.06
CA ILE A 11 1.12 -19.12 0.01
C ILE A 11 0.49 -18.45 -1.22
N PHE A 12 -0.69 -18.89 -1.66
CA PHE A 12 -1.39 -18.26 -2.79
C PHE A 12 -1.78 -16.82 -2.48
N VAL A 13 -2.24 -16.55 -1.25
CA VAL A 13 -2.54 -15.18 -0.76
C VAL A 13 -1.32 -14.28 -0.84
N VAL A 14 -0.18 -14.73 -0.32
CA VAL A 14 1.07 -13.96 -0.29
C VAL A 14 1.58 -13.71 -1.71
N THR A 15 1.51 -14.72 -2.59
CA THR A 15 1.96 -14.60 -3.98
C THR A 15 1.11 -13.61 -4.77
N ALA A 16 -0.22 -13.65 -4.59
CA ALA A 16 -1.13 -12.70 -5.24
C ALA A 16 -0.89 -11.26 -4.75
N ALA A 17 -0.70 -11.07 -3.44
CA ALA A 17 -0.38 -9.77 -2.86
C ALA A 17 0.95 -9.21 -3.37
N ALA A 18 1.98 -10.06 -3.43
CA ALA A 18 3.29 -9.68 -3.95
C ALA A 18 3.25 -9.33 -5.44
N ALA A 19 2.45 -10.04 -6.24
CA ALA A 19 2.25 -9.73 -7.65
C ALA A 19 1.66 -8.33 -7.84
N ILE A 20 0.59 -8.00 -7.10
CA ILE A 20 0.00 -6.65 -7.11
C ILE A 20 1.03 -5.59 -6.69
N ALA A 21 1.73 -5.81 -5.59
CA ALA A 21 2.71 -4.84 -5.10
C ALA A 21 3.82 -4.59 -6.12
N ASN A 22 4.29 -5.62 -6.82
CA ASN A 22 5.32 -5.46 -7.86
C ASN A 22 4.85 -4.61 -9.05
N ILE A 23 3.56 -4.64 -9.39
CA ILE A 23 3.00 -3.80 -10.48
C ILE A 23 3.09 -2.32 -10.11
N VAL A 24 2.70 -1.97 -8.88
CA VAL A 24 2.63 -0.58 -8.42
C VAL A 24 3.96 -0.06 -7.87
N LYS A 25 4.90 -0.94 -7.50
CA LYS A 25 6.18 -0.57 -6.87
C LYS A 25 7.01 0.42 -7.66
N THR A 26 7.04 0.29 -8.99
CA THR A 26 7.82 1.20 -9.86
C THR A 26 7.18 2.57 -10.02
N SER A 27 5.92 2.71 -9.62
CA SER A 27 5.14 3.94 -9.69
C SER A 27 5.20 4.74 -8.38
N LEU A 28 5.88 4.19 -7.35
CA LEU A 28 6.07 4.86 -6.07
C LEU A 28 7.13 5.97 -6.18
N GLY A 29 6.76 7.16 -5.71
CA GLY A 29 7.68 8.29 -5.51
C GLY A 29 7.65 9.35 -6.62
N PRO A 30 8.41 10.45 -6.46
CA PRO A 30 8.39 11.60 -7.37
C PRO A 30 8.99 11.29 -8.76
N VAL A 31 9.74 10.20 -8.88
CA VAL A 31 10.29 9.66 -10.14
C VAL A 31 9.64 8.32 -10.50
N GLY A 32 8.41 8.10 -10.04
CA GLY A 32 7.62 6.93 -10.38
C GLY A 32 7.38 6.86 -11.89
N LEU A 33 7.39 5.63 -12.43
CA LEU A 33 7.14 5.38 -13.83
C LEU A 33 5.64 5.33 -14.11
N ASP A 34 5.20 6.08 -15.12
CA ASP A 34 3.85 5.96 -15.66
C ASP A 34 3.59 4.54 -16.19
N LYS A 35 2.39 4.06 -15.94
CA LYS A 35 1.89 2.79 -16.47
C LYS A 35 0.94 3.05 -17.60
N MET A 36 1.21 2.42 -18.73
CA MET A 36 0.29 2.32 -19.85
C MET A 36 -0.59 1.09 -19.63
N LEU A 37 -1.86 1.32 -19.38
CA LEU A 37 -2.90 0.32 -19.21
C LEU A 37 -3.73 0.30 -20.49
N VAL A 38 -3.97 -0.89 -21.03
CA VAL A 38 -4.77 -1.10 -22.24
C VAL A 38 -5.91 -2.02 -21.85
N ASP A 39 -7.14 -1.60 -22.08
CA ASP A 39 -8.31 -2.43 -21.84
C ASP A 39 -8.59 -3.40 -23.02
N ASP A 40 -9.58 -4.27 -22.86
CA ASP A 40 -9.97 -5.25 -23.87
C ASP A 40 -10.54 -4.61 -25.16
N VAL A 41 -11.00 -3.36 -25.07
CA VAL A 41 -11.57 -2.59 -26.19
C VAL A 41 -10.47 -1.82 -26.94
N GLY A 42 -9.27 -1.70 -26.36
CA GLY A 42 -8.11 -1.00 -26.90
C GLY A 42 -7.95 0.43 -26.40
N ASP A 43 -8.74 0.88 -25.43
CA ASP A 43 -8.58 2.19 -24.80
C ASP A 43 -7.32 2.20 -23.92
N VAL A 44 -6.51 3.24 -24.11
CA VAL A 44 -5.23 3.39 -23.44
C VAL A 44 -5.33 4.44 -22.34
N THR A 45 -5.06 4.02 -21.11
CA THR A 45 -4.93 4.92 -19.95
C THR A 45 -3.49 4.95 -19.48
N ILE A 46 -2.90 6.16 -19.42
CA ILE A 46 -1.55 6.36 -18.89
C ILE A 46 -1.68 7.03 -17.53
N THR A 47 -1.17 6.39 -16.48
CA THR A 47 -1.24 6.93 -15.11
C THR A 47 -0.12 6.41 -14.22
N ASN A 48 0.29 7.23 -13.25
CA ASN A 48 1.18 6.85 -12.15
C ASN A 48 0.43 6.64 -10.83
N ASP A 49 -0.87 6.93 -10.78
CA ASP A 49 -1.65 6.79 -9.55
C ASP A 49 -1.97 5.32 -9.25
N GLY A 50 -1.49 4.84 -8.10
CA GLY A 50 -1.70 3.46 -7.65
C GLY A 50 -3.17 3.07 -7.52
N ALA A 51 -4.04 3.96 -7.04
CA ALA A 51 -5.47 3.65 -6.90
C ALA A 51 -6.13 3.46 -8.27
N THR A 52 -5.83 4.32 -9.24
CA THR A 52 -6.30 4.21 -10.62
C THR A 52 -5.75 2.94 -11.30
N ILE A 53 -4.45 2.64 -11.15
CA ILE A 53 -3.83 1.42 -11.70
C ILE A 53 -4.57 0.18 -11.17
N LEU A 54 -4.78 0.11 -9.86
CA LEU A 54 -5.41 -1.04 -9.20
C LEU A 54 -6.89 -1.19 -9.53
N LYS A 55 -7.58 -0.09 -9.83
CA LYS A 55 -8.99 -0.09 -10.25
C LYS A 55 -9.18 -0.65 -11.66
N LEU A 56 -8.23 -0.37 -12.56
CA LEU A 56 -8.26 -0.82 -13.94
C LEU A 56 -7.75 -2.26 -14.11
N LEU A 57 -7.04 -2.79 -13.12
CA LEU A 57 -6.61 -4.18 -13.10
C LEU A 57 -7.79 -5.10 -12.77
N GLU A 58 -8.07 -6.05 -13.66
CA GLU A 58 -9.01 -7.12 -13.40
C GLU A 58 -8.37 -8.18 -12.49
N VAL A 59 -8.74 -8.15 -11.22
CA VAL A 59 -8.18 -9.03 -10.19
C VAL A 59 -9.19 -10.09 -9.79
N GLU A 60 -8.90 -11.36 -10.06
CA GLU A 60 -9.76 -12.49 -9.68
C GLU A 60 -9.56 -12.91 -8.21
N HIS A 61 -8.31 -12.89 -7.73
CA HIS A 61 -7.95 -13.47 -6.44
C HIS A 61 -8.52 -12.63 -5.26
N PRO A 62 -9.25 -13.24 -4.29
CA PRO A 62 -9.92 -12.48 -3.22
C PRO A 62 -8.98 -11.62 -2.37
N ALA A 63 -7.81 -12.15 -1.98
CA ALA A 63 -6.85 -11.37 -1.20
C ALA A 63 -6.29 -10.15 -1.95
N ALA A 64 -6.26 -10.25 -3.28
CA ALA A 64 -5.75 -9.21 -4.14
C ALA A 64 -6.84 -8.12 -4.32
N LYS A 65 -8.13 -8.49 -4.37
CA LYS A 65 -9.26 -7.54 -4.26
C LYS A 65 -9.23 -6.72 -2.97
N VAL A 66 -8.92 -7.35 -1.83
CA VAL A 66 -8.77 -6.63 -0.55
C VAL A 66 -7.68 -5.55 -0.62
N LEU A 67 -6.58 -5.79 -1.35
CA LEU A 67 -5.53 -4.76 -1.55
C LEU A 67 -5.99 -3.63 -2.48
N VAL A 68 -6.80 -3.93 -3.50
CA VAL A 68 -7.41 -2.91 -4.37
C VAL A 68 -8.36 -2.03 -3.55
N GLU A 69 -9.22 -2.64 -2.73
CA GLU A 69 -10.14 -1.93 -1.83
C GLU A 69 -9.36 -1.06 -0.82
N LEU A 70 -8.28 -1.58 -0.24
CA LEU A 70 -7.40 -0.83 0.66
C LEU A 70 -6.84 0.44 -0.01
N ALA A 71 -6.37 0.33 -1.26
CA ALA A 71 -5.86 1.48 -2.01
C ALA A 71 -6.96 2.52 -2.30
N GLN A 72 -8.16 2.06 -2.65
CA GLN A 72 -9.30 2.94 -2.91
C GLN A 72 -9.78 3.66 -1.64
N LEU A 73 -9.82 2.97 -0.50
CA LEU A 73 -10.16 3.58 0.79
C LEU A 73 -9.11 4.63 1.18
N GLN A 74 -7.82 4.34 0.98
CA GLN A 74 -6.76 5.30 1.24
C GLN A 74 -6.88 6.56 0.36
N ASP A 75 -7.27 6.39 -0.90
CA ASP A 75 -7.52 7.50 -1.83
C ASP A 75 -8.73 8.35 -1.40
N GLN A 76 -9.80 7.72 -0.93
CA GLN A 76 -11.01 8.42 -0.48
C GLN A 76 -10.83 9.17 0.85
N GLU A 77 -10.14 8.56 1.82
CA GLU A 77 -10.00 9.12 3.17
C GLU A 77 -8.88 10.15 3.28
N VAL A 78 -7.76 9.92 2.59
CA VAL A 78 -6.54 10.75 2.70
C VAL A 78 -6.13 11.36 1.36
N GLY A 79 -6.29 10.63 0.26
CA GLY A 79 -5.90 11.08 -1.08
C GLY A 79 -4.38 11.10 -1.32
N ASP A 80 -3.61 10.45 -0.44
CA ASP A 80 -2.16 10.23 -0.56
C ASP A 80 -1.76 8.86 0.01
N GLY A 81 -0.62 8.34 -0.43
CA GLY A 81 -0.07 7.07 0.04
C GLY A 81 -0.78 5.82 -0.50
N THR A 82 -1.61 5.95 -1.55
CA THR A 82 -2.36 4.85 -2.19
C THR A 82 -1.44 3.70 -2.64
N THR A 83 -0.26 4.04 -3.17
CA THR A 83 0.75 3.06 -3.58
C THR A 83 1.53 2.49 -2.39
N SER A 84 1.90 3.36 -1.43
CA SER A 84 2.68 2.99 -0.25
C SER A 84 1.96 1.96 0.61
N VAL A 85 0.65 2.15 0.85
CA VAL A 85 -0.14 1.26 1.71
C VAL A 85 -0.18 -0.16 1.17
N VAL A 86 -0.29 -0.33 -0.14
CA VAL A 86 -0.33 -1.64 -0.82
C VAL A 86 1.03 -2.33 -0.74
N ILE A 87 2.12 -1.59 -0.97
CA ILE A 87 3.48 -2.14 -0.90
C ILE A 87 3.81 -2.59 0.53
N ILE A 88 3.46 -1.77 1.53
CA ILE A 88 3.68 -2.12 2.95
C ILE A 88 2.87 -3.37 3.32
N ALA A 89 1.59 -3.44 2.93
CA ALA A 89 0.75 -4.60 3.20
C ALA A 89 1.32 -5.89 2.60
N ALA A 90 1.79 -5.83 1.35
CA ALA A 90 2.40 -6.98 0.69
C ALA A 90 3.73 -7.42 1.33
N GLU A 91 4.59 -6.49 1.73
CA GLU A 91 5.85 -6.84 2.41
C GLU A 91 5.60 -7.42 3.81
N LEU A 92 4.58 -6.93 4.53
CA LEU A 92 4.15 -7.54 5.81
C LEU A 92 3.65 -8.97 5.60
N LEU A 93 2.87 -9.23 4.55
CA LEU A 93 2.41 -10.59 4.23
C LEU A 93 3.57 -11.53 3.88
N LYS A 94 4.56 -11.03 3.13
CA LYS A 94 5.77 -11.79 2.79
C LYS A 94 6.62 -12.12 4.03
N ASN A 95 6.80 -11.16 4.93
CA ASN A 95 7.48 -11.41 6.21
C ASN A 95 6.68 -12.41 7.09
N ALA A 96 5.35 -12.34 7.07
CA ALA A 96 4.50 -13.30 7.76
C ALA A 96 4.68 -14.73 7.19
N ASP A 97 4.85 -14.89 5.88
CA ASP A 97 5.16 -16.18 5.24
C ASP A 97 6.48 -16.79 5.74
N GLU A 98 7.52 -15.99 5.91
CA GLU A 98 8.78 -16.46 6.49
C GLU A 98 8.61 -16.97 7.93
N LEU A 99 7.81 -16.27 8.74
CA LEU A 99 7.52 -16.68 10.11
C LEU A 99 6.66 -17.95 10.17
N VAL A 100 5.66 -18.07 9.30
CA VAL A 100 4.81 -19.27 9.22
C VAL A 100 5.61 -20.47 8.74
N LYS A 101 6.55 -20.29 7.79
CA LYS A 101 7.52 -21.33 7.38
C LYS A 101 8.40 -21.81 8.54
N GLN A 102 8.72 -20.95 9.48
CA GLN A 102 9.40 -21.29 10.74
C GLN A 102 8.48 -21.97 11.78
N LYS A 103 7.27 -22.40 11.37
CA LYS A 103 6.25 -23.05 12.21
C LYS A 103 5.68 -22.15 13.31
N ILE A 104 5.78 -20.82 13.16
CA ILE A 104 5.11 -19.89 14.06
C ILE A 104 3.64 -19.82 13.69
N HIS A 105 2.77 -19.98 14.69
CA HIS A 105 1.32 -19.94 14.46
C HIS A 105 0.87 -18.55 14.00
N PRO A 106 0.05 -18.41 12.94
CA PRO A 106 -0.37 -17.11 12.40
C PRO A 106 -0.98 -16.15 13.44
N THR A 107 -1.71 -16.66 14.42
CA THR A 107 -2.26 -15.87 15.54
C THR A 107 -1.18 -15.09 16.30
N ILE A 108 0.00 -15.69 16.49
CA ILE A 108 1.14 -15.04 17.16
C ILE A 108 1.68 -13.91 16.29
N VAL A 109 1.80 -14.15 14.97
CA VAL A 109 2.25 -13.13 14.00
C VAL A 109 1.30 -11.94 13.99
N ILE A 110 -0.01 -12.19 13.92
CA ILE A 110 -1.05 -11.14 13.95
C ILE A 110 -0.97 -10.33 15.24
N ASN A 111 -0.82 -10.98 16.40
CA ASN A 111 -0.66 -10.29 17.68
C ASN A 111 0.64 -9.47 17.72
N GLY A 112 1.74 -10.01 17.19
CA GLY A 112 3.01 -9.30 17.06
C GLY A 112 2.88 -8.02 16.23
N TYR A 113 2.23 -8.10 15.06
CA TYR A 113 1.99 -6.92 14.21
C TYR A 113 1.06 -5.89 14.87
N ARG A 114 0.07 -6.32 15.65
CA ARG A 114 -0.79 -5.39 16.42
C ARG A 114 0.01 -4.63 17.49
N ILE A 115 0.93 -5.29 18.18
CA ILE A 115 1.78 -4.65 19.18
C ILE A 115 2.77 -3.70 18.49
N ALA A 116 3.42 -4.16 17.42
CA ALA A 116 4.36 -3.36 16.64
C ALA A 116 3.69 -2.09 16.06
N CYS A 117 2.47 -2.21 15.55
CA CYS A 117 1.69 -1.08 15.02
C CYS A 117 1.43 -0.02 16.10
N LYS A 118 1.03 -0.43 17.32
CA LYS A 118 0.83 0.49 18.43
C LYS A 118 2.10 1.25 18.80
N GLU A 119 3.23 0.55 18.87
CA GLU A 119 4.51 1.18 19.21
C GLU A 119 5.00 2.10 18.08
N ALA A 120 4.81 1.72 16.82
CA ALA A 120 5.14 2.55 15.67
C ALA A 120 4.33 3.86 15.65
N ILE A 121 3.03 3.79 15.94
CA ILE A 121 2.17 4.98 16.04
C ILE A 121 2.63 5.88 17.18
N LYS A 122 2.92 5.30 18.34
CA LYS A 122 3.43 6.04 19.50
C LYS A 122 4.74 6.77 19.16
N TYR A 123 5.68 6.07 18.53
CA TYR A 123 6.95 6.67 18.10
C TYR A 123 6.74 7.82 17.10
N LEU A 124 5.83 7.67 16.14
CA LEU A 124 5.49 8.73 15.18
C LEU A 124 4.96 9.98 15.90
N GLN A 125 4.06 9.80 16.86
CA GLN A 125 3.48 10.90 17.65
C GLN A 125 4.50 11.57 18.59
N GLU A 126 5.46 10.84 19.12
CA GLU A 126 6.45 11.40 20.05
C GLU A 126 7.61 12.11 19.34
N HIS A 127 7.97 11.68 18.13
CA HIS A 127 9.22 12.12 17.49
C HIS A 127 9.07 12.74 16.11
N LEU A 128 7.98 12.48 15.38
CA LEU A 128 7.85 12.83 13.96
C LEU A 128 6.66 13.76 13.66
N THR A 129 5.82 14.05 14.65
CA THR A 129 4.72 15.01 14.49
C THR A 129 5.12 16.40 14.95
N ILE A 130 4.72 17.41 14.18
CA ILE A 130 4.81 18.82 14.55
C ILE A 130 3.43 19.24 15.06
N PRO A 131 3.30 19.78 16.28
CA PRO A 131 2.04 20.29 16.80
C PRO A 131 1.45 21.36 15.88
N VAL A 132 0.12 21.40 15.80
CA VAL A 132 -0.59 22.38 14.95
C VAL A 132 -0.31 23.82 15.40
N GLU A 133 -0.07 24.01 16.70
CA GLU A 133 0.28 25.29 17.32
C GLU A 133 1.63 25.84 16.82
N ASP A 134 2.54 24.95 16.41
CA ASP A 134 3.86 25.29 15.89
C ASP A 134 3.87 25.41 14.35
N LEU A 135 2.74 25.19 13.68
CA LEU A 135 2.64 25.32 12.22
C LEU A 135 2.67 26.80 11.80
N THR A 136 3.80 27.21 11.23
CA THR A 136 3.90 28.51 10.58
C THR A 136 3.27 28.49 9.19
N ARG A 137 2.95 29.68 8.67
CA ARG A 137 2.48 29.84 7.28
C ARG A 137 3.47 29.23 6.27
N GLU A 138 4.77 29.27 6.56
CA GLU A 138 5.80 28.67 5.71
C GLU A 138 5.69 27.14 5.68
N SER A 139 5.44 26.49 6.83
CA SER A 139 5.24 25.05 6.91
C SER A 139 4.03 24.59 6.08
N ILE A 140 2.92 25.34 6.14
CA ILE A 140 1.71 25.04 5.37
C ILE A 140 1.96 25.21 3.87
N ILE A 141 2.65 26.28 3.46
CA ILE A 141 3.03 26.50 2.06
C ILE A 141 3.98 25.40 1.58
N GLY A 142 4.93 24.96 2.43
CA GLY A 142 5.82 23.85 2.14
C GLY A 142 5.06 22.55 1.88
N ALA A 143 4.13 22.18 2.78
CA ALA A 143 3.28 21.00 2.62
C ALA A 143 2.43 21.07 1.35
N ALA A 144 1.84 22.23 1.05
CA ALA A 144 1.06 22.45 -0.17
C ALA A 144 1.93 22.32 -1.43
N LYS A 145 3.14 22.89 -1.44
CA LYS A 145 4.10 22.76 -2.54
C LYS A 145 4.48 21.30 -2.79
N THR A 146 4.83 20.56 -1.73
CA THR A 146 5.18 19.13 -1.85
C THR A 146 4.01 18.32 -2.39
N SER A 147 2.80 18.54 -1.87
CA SER A 147 1.60 17.80 -2.28
C SER A 147 1.18 18.09 -3.73
N MET A 148 1.37 19.33 -4.19
CA MET A 148 1.07 19.72 -5.57
C MET A 148 2.20 19.34 -6.55
N SER A 149 3.45 19.23 -6.09
CA SER A 149 4.60 18.96 -6.97
C SER A 149 4.54 17.64 -7.72
N SER A 150 3.83 16.64 -7.18
CA SER A 150 3.64 15.33 -7.79
C SER A 150 2.37 15.20 -8.62
N LYS A 151 1.47 16.20 -8.58
CA LYS A 151 0.22 16.24 -9.37
C LYS A 151 0.42 17.21 -10.55
N ILE A 152 -0.27 16.97 -11.66
CA ILE A 152 -0.09 17.66 -12.98
C ILE A 152 -0.32 19.19 -12.93
N ILE A 153 -0.63 19.76 -11.75
CA ILE A 153 -0.72 21.21 -11.52
C ILE A 153 0.68 21.77 -11.24
N GLY A 154 1.57 21.65 -12.24
CA GLY A 154 2.74 22.52 -12.36
C GLY A 154 2.39 23.74 -13.22
N PRO A 155 3.07 24.90 -13.05
CA PRO A 155 2.88 26.05 -13.94
C PRO A 155 3.14 25.72 -15.41
#